data_AF-A0A9X8MHI4-F1
#
_entry.id   AF-A0A9X8MHI4-F1
#
_cell.length_a   1.000
_cell.length_b   1.000
_cell.length_c   1.000
_cell.angle_alpha   90.00
_cell.angle_beta   90.00
_cell.angle_gamma   90.00
#
_symmetry.space_group_name_H-M   'P 1'
#
loop_
_entity.id
_entity.type
_entity.pdbx_description
1 polymer ?
#
loop_
_entity_poly.entity_id
_entity_poly.type
_entity_poly.pdbx_seq_one_letter_code
_entity_poly.pdbx_strand_id
1 'polypeptide(L)'
;MGLKDLRKPAVPLVKDEKLGSDEAAEAFISGAPVSTAPAVPKKKKKSQAVFVRTTFSLSKKVNKDIDKLSLLPRDFRVSRSDVVRAGILALSQLEQAEVLALLEKAKNENVT
;
A
#
# COMPACT_ATOMS: atom_id res chain seq x y z
N MET A 1 29.80 40.16 13.49
CA MET A 1 28.60 39.67 12.78
C MET A 1 27.52 39.42 13.84
N GLY A 2 26.69 40.43 14.10
CA GLY A 2 25.77 40.46 15.25
C GLY A 2 24.39 39.89 14.92
N LEU A 3 23.90 38.99 15.77
CA LEU A 3 22.51 38.55 15.79
C LEU A 3 21.69 39.54 16.62
N LYS A 4 21.46 40.74 16.08
CA LYS A 4 20.55 41.73 16.65
C LYS A 4 19.51 42.01 15.58
N ASP A 5 18.24 41.98 15.98
CA ASP A 5 17.04 42.29 15.16
C ASP A 5 16.20 41.11 14.64
N LEU A 6 15.99 40.08 15.46
CA LEU A 6 14.75 39.27 15.36
C LEU A 6 13.72 39.79 16.37
N ARG A 7 13.11 40.92 16.03
CA ARG A 7 11.95 41.47 16.74
C ARG A 7 10.71 40.66 16.36
N LYS A 8 10.37 39.64 17.16
CA LYS A 8 9.04 38.99 17.06
C LYS A 8 7.96 40.04 17.40
N PRO A 9 6.93 40.24 16.56
CA PRO A 9 5.79 41.04 16.97
C PRO A 9 5.10 40.36 18.15
N ALA A 10 4.85 41.13 19.20
CA ALA A 10 4.07 40.70 20.35
C ALA A 10 2.66 40.35 19.86
N VAL A 11 2.33 39.07 19.85
CA VAL A 11 0.94 38.63 19.80
C VAL A 11 0.29 39.17 21.07
N PRO A 12 -0.77 39.97 21.00
CA PRO A 12 -1.48 40.37 22.20
C PRO A 12 -1.99 39.09 22.88
N LEU A 13 -1.57 38.89 24.13
CA LEU A 13 -2.19 37.94 25.04
C LEU A 13 -3.61 38.46 25.26
N VAL A 14 -4.53 37.91 24.48
CA VAL A 14 -5.97 38.05 24.69
C VAL A 14 -6.26 37.40 26.04
N LYS A 15 -6.31 38.23 27.08
CA LYS A 15 -6.90 37.87 28.38
C LYS A 15 -8.41 37.99 28.22
N ASP A 16 -9.02 36.98 27.61
CA ASP A 16 -10.46 36.80 27.69
C ASP A 16 -10.73 35.81 28.83
N GLU A 17 -11.13 36.42 29.94
CA GLU A 17 -12.17 36.01 30.86
C GLU A 17 -12.31 34.52 31.22
N LYS A 18 -12.01 34.26 32.50
CA LYS A 18 -12.34 33.05 33.25
C LYS A 18 -13.86 32.88 33.40
N LEU A 19 -14.60 32.54 32.34
CA LEU A 19 -16.00 32.10 32.44
C LEU A 19 -16.27 31.09 31.31
N GLY A 20 -15.95 29.82 31.53
CA GLY A 20 -16.24 28.72 30.60
C GLY A 20 -15.17 27.62 30.51
N SER A 21 -14.02 27.80 31.16
CA SER A 21 -12.95 26.78 31.16
C SER A 21 -13.25 25.58 32.05
N ASP A 22 -14.06 25.74 33.10
CA ASP A 22 -14.39 24.64 34.02
C ASP A 22 -15.36 23.65 33.38
N GLU A 23 -16.45 24.09 32.74
CA GLU A 23 -17.37 23.17 32.05
C GLU A 23 -16.68 22.40 30.90
N ALA A 24 -15.80 23.08 30.16
CA ALA A 24 -15.02 22.44 29.10
C ALA A 24 -13.97 21.46 29.67
N ALA A 25 -13.36 21.78 30.82
CA ALA A 25 -12.45 20.89 31.53
C ALA A 25 -13.20 19.70 32.16
N GLU A 26 -14.37 19.91 32.74
CA GLU A 26 -15.23 18.86 33.28
C GLU A 26 -15.73 17.91 32.18
N ALA A 27 -16.06 18.42 31.00
CA ALA A 27 -16.40 17.61 29.82
C ALA A 27 -15.22 16.78 29.30
N PHE A 28 -13.98 17.28 29.49
CA PHE A 28 -12.76 16.54 29.14
C PHE A 28 -12.37 15.51 30.21
N ILE A 29 -12.49 15.86 31.49
CA ILE A 29 -12.19 15.01 32.66
C ILE A 29 -13.21 13.87 32.79
N SER A 30 -14.48 14.14 32.51
CA SER A 30 -15.55 13.12 32.50
C SER A 30 -15.40 12.10 31.36
N GLY A 31 -14.46 12.34 30.45
CA GLY A 31 -14.21 11.50 29.28
C GLY A 31 -15.32 11.67 28.26
N ALA A 32 -14.96 11.60 26.97
CA ALA A 32 -15.96 11.59 25.91
C ALA A 32 -16.97 10.47 26.20
N PRO A 33 -18.30 10.74 26.14
CA PRO A 33 -19.28 9.69 26.33
C PRO A 33 -18.97 8.62 25.29
N VAL A 34 -18.56 7.44 25.78
CA VAL A 34 -18.38 6.27 24.94
C VAL A 34 -19.74 6.07 24.31
N SER A 35 -19.84 6.40 23.02
CA SER A 35 -21.08 6.25 22.29
C SER A 35 -21.41 4.76 22.31
N THR A 36 -22.26 4.37 23.24
CA THR A 36 -22.95 3.08 23.31
C THR A 36 -24.12 3.05 22.34
N ALA A 37 -24.10 3.89 21.30
CA ALA A 37 -24.91 3.64 20.13
C ALA A 37 -24.62 2.19 19.73
N PRO A 38 -25.63 1.29 19.76
CA PRO A 38 -25.41 -0.09 19.39
C PRO A 38 -24.77 -0.04 18.02
N ALA A 39 -23.54 -0.53 17.92
CA ALA A 39 -22.85 -0.63 16.65
C ALA A 39 -23.75 -1.49 15.77
N VAL A 40 -24.60 -0.84 14.97
CA VAL A 40 -25.47 -1.51 14.03
C VAL A 40 -24.51 -2.39 13.26
N PRO A 41 -24.65 -3.73 13.31
CA PRO A 41 -23.65 -4.62 12.77
C PRO A 41 -23.54 -4.25 11.31
N LYS A 42 -22.46 -3.54 10.95
CA LYS A 42 -22.17 -3.19 9.57
C LYS A 42 -22.02 -4.54 8.91
N LYS A 43 -23.08 -5.02 8.25
CA LYS A 43 -23.10 -6.28 7.53
C LYS A 43 -21.83 -6.25 6.69
N LYS A 44 -20.86 -7.11 7.01
CA LYS A 44 -19.60 -7.20 6.30
C LYS A 44 -19.99 -7.44 4.85
N LYS A 45 -19.91 -6.40 4.00
CA LYS A 45 -20.15 -6.56 2.57
C LYS A 45 -19.18 -7.63 2.13
N LYS A 46 -19.70 -8.78 1.66
CA LYS A 46 -18.85 -9.87 1.17
C LYS A 46 -17.98 -9.26 0.08
N SER A 47 -16.68 -9.24 0.34
CA SER A 47 -15.69 -8.69 -0.59
C SER A 47 -15.78 -9.49 -1.89
N GLN A 48 -16.21 -8.85 -2.97
CA GLN A 48 -16.06 -9.37 -4.34
C GLN A 48 -14.59 -9.21 -4.75
N ALA A 49 -13.68 -9.88 -4.04
CA ALA A 49 -12.26 -9.80 -4.38
C ALA A 49 -12.07 -10.46 -5.75
N VAL A 50 -11.87 -9.64 -6.79
CA VAL A 50 -11.61 -10.09 -8.16
C VAL A 50 -10.24 -10.76 -8.27
N PHE A 51 -9.32 -10.44 -7.36
CA PHE A 51 -7.94 -10.91 -7.42
C PHE A 51 -7.59 -11.85 -6.26
N VAL A 52 -7.07 -13.03 -6.61
CA VAL A 52 -6.45 -13.96 -5.67
C VAL A 52 -4.96 -13.63 -5.59
N ARG A 53 -4.46 -13.45 -4.36
CA ARG A 53 -3.03 -13.23 -4.10
C ARG A 53 -2.35 -14.58 -4.00
N THR A 54 -1.30 -14.77 -4.79
CA THR A 54 -0.52 -16.01 -4.83
C THR A 54 0.93 -15.71 -4.49
N THR A 55 1.55 -16.56 -3.69
CA THR A 55 2.96 -16.51 -3.34
C THR A 55 3.67 -17.73 -3.92
N PHE A 56 4.83 -17.53 -4.53
CA PHE A 56 5.66 -18.61 -5.08
C PHE A 56 7.12 -18.35 -4.72
N SER A 57 7.90 -19.42 -4.57
CA SER A 57 9.35 -19.35 -4.37
C SER A 57 10.05 -19.30 -5.73
N LEU A 58 10.91 -18.30 -5.94
CA LEU A 58 11.78 -18.20 -7.12
C LEU A 58 13.25 -18.15 -6.70
N SER A 59 14.14 -18.54 -7.62
CA SER A 59 15.56 -18.24 -7.49
C SER A 59 15.81 -16.73 -7.53
N LYS A 60 16.92 -16.28 -6.94
CA LYS A 60 17.30 -14.85 -6.93
C LYS A 60 17.47 -14.28 -8.34
N LYS A 61 17.88 -15.12 -9.30
CA LYS A 61 18.08 -14.74 -10.70
C LYS A 61 16.74 -14.38 -11.35
N VAL A 62 15.77 -15.31 -11.33
CA VAL A 62 14.43 -15.09 -11.91
C VAL A 62 13.73 -13.90 -11.22
N ASN A 63 13.90 -13.76 -9.90
CA ASN A 63 13.33 -12.63 -9.17
C ASN A 63 13.83 -11.27 -9.69
N LYS A 64 15.13 -11.16 -9.98
CA LYS A 64 15.75 -9.95 -10.57
C LYS A 64 15.32 -9.74 -12.02
N ASP A 65 15.16 -10.81 -12.78
CA ASP A 65 14.76 -10.69 -14.18
C ASP A 65 13.31 -10.17 -14.30
N ILE A 66 12.41 -10.56 -13.39
CA ILE A 66 11.07 -9.94 -13.28
C ILE A 66 11.17 -8.43 -13.02
N ASP A 67 12.05 -8.00 -12.12
CA ASP A 67 12.24 -6.56 -11.84
C ASP A 67 12.74 -5.81 -13.07
N LYS A 68 13.73 -6.36 -13.79
CA LYS A 68 14.23 -5.75 -15.04
C LYS A 68 13.11 -5.61 -16.07
N LEU A 69 12.30 -6.65 -16.28
CA LEU A 69 11.19 -6.62 -17.23
C LEU A 69 10.15 -5.55 -16.85
N SER A 70 9.89 -5.36 -15.55
CA SER A 70 8.96 -4.32 -15.09
C SER A 70 9.45 -2.89 -15.34
N LEU A 71 10.76 -2.70 -15.53
CA LEU A 71 11.40 -1.40 -15.80
C LEU A 71 11.69 -1.17 -17.28
N LEU A 72 11.41 -2.13 -18.17
CA LEU A 72 11.65 -1.99 -19.61
C LEU A 72 10.80 -0.89 -20.26
N PRO A 73 9.47 -0.81 -20.01
CA PRO A 73 8.63 0.15 -20.69
C PRO A 73 8.91 1.57 -20.19
N ARG A 74 9.11 2.51 -21.12
CA ARG A 74 9.36 3.91 -20.80
C ARG A 74 8.07 4.73 -20.73
N ASP A 75 7.04 4.30 -21.45
CA ASP A 75 5.83 5.10 -21.68
C ASP A 75 4.72 4.80 -20.67
N PHE A 76 4.77 3.65 -19.99
CA PHE A 76 3.77 3.25 -19.02
C PHE A 76 4.36 2.43 -17.89
N ARG A 77 3.66 2.44 -16.75
CA ARG A 77 4.06 1.69 -15.56
C ARG A 77 3.63 0.24 -15.69
N VAL A 78 4.57 -0.67 -15.47
CA VAL A 78 4.32 -2.12 -15.40
C VAL A 78 4.59 -2.62 -14.00
N SER A 79 3.63 -3.33 -13.41
CA SER A 79 3.84 -4.01 -12.14
C SER A 79 4.44 -5.41 -12.36
N ARG A 80 5.01 -5.98 -11.31
CA ARG A 80 5.49 -7.38 -11.33
C ARG A 80 4.38 -8.37 -11.69
N SER A 81 3.13 -8.10 -11.26
CA SER A 81 1.98 -8.93 -11.62
C SER A 81 1.64 -8.84 -13.11
N ASP A 82 1.87 -7.69 -13.75
CA ASP A 82 1.68 -7.52 -15.20
C ASP A 82 2.71 -8.33 -15.99
N VAL A 83 3.96 -8.35 -15.55
CA VAL A 83 5.01 -9.18 -16.17
C VAL A 83 4.61 -10.66 -16.13
N VAL A 84 4.11 -11.14 -14.99
CA VAL A 84 3.65 -12.54 -14.86
C VAL A 84 2.45 -12.80 -15.77
N ARG A 85 1.46 -11.89 -15.82
CA ARG A 85 0.32 -12.01 -16.75
C ARG A 85 0.76 -12.02 -18.21
N ALA A 86 1.69 -11.15 -18.60
CA ALA A 86 2.24 -11.11 -19.96
C ALA A 86 2.96 -12.42 -20.32
N GLY A 87 3.70 -13.01 -19.37
CA GLY A 87 4.30 -14.33 -19.54
C GLY A 87 3.26 -15.42 -19.79
N ILE A 88 2.16 -15.45 -19.03
CA ILE A 88 1.07 -16.40 -19.25
C ILE A 88 0.39 -16.19 -20.61
N LEU A 89 0.15 -14.93 -21.01
CA LEU A 89 -0.40 -14.60 -22.32
C LEU A 89 0.51 -15.07 -23.45
N ALA A 90 1.82 -14.87 -23.32
CA ALA A 90 2.79 -15.38 -24.30
C ALA A 90 2.74 -16.91 -24.40
N LEU A 91 2.69 -17.62 -23.27
CA LEU A 91 2.58 -19.09 -23.27
C LEU A 91 1.27 -19.58 -23.90
N SER A 92 0.18 -18.81 -23.78
CA SER A 92 -1.11 -19.17 -24.39
C SER A 92 -1.14 -19.06 -25.92
N GLN A 93 -0.17 -18.37 -26.52
CA GLN A 93 -0.06 -18.20 -27.98
C GLN A 93 0.76 -19.31 -28.65
N LEU A 94 1.46 -20.14 -27.87
CA LEU A 94 2.32 -21.21 -28.37
C LEU A 94 1.54 -22.52 -28.55
N GLU A 95 2.05 -23.39 -29.43
CA GLU A 95 1.50 -24.74 -29.56
C GLU A 95 1.81 -25.60 -28.33
N GLN A 96 0.96 -26.60 -28.07
CA GLN A 96 1.07 -27.42 -26.87
C GLN A 96 2.44 -28.11 -26.74
N ALA A 97 3.02 -28.58 -27.84
CA ALA A 97 4.34 -29.21 -27.84
C ALA A 97 5.46 -28.24 -27.41
N GLU A 98 5.39 -26.99 -27.86
CA GLU A 98 6.37 -25.97 -27.51
C GLU A 98 6.26 -25.55 -26.05
N VAL A 99 5.03 -25.41 -25.54
CA VAL A 99 4.78 -25.12 -24.13
C VAL A 99 5.37 -26.21 -23.24
N LEU A 100 5.17 -27.49 -23.59
CA LEU A 100 5.74 -28.61 -22.84
C LEU A 100 7.28 -28.56 -22.84
N ALA A 101 7.89 -28.34 -24.00
CA ALA A 101 9.34 -28.23 -24.10
C ALA A 101 9.92 -27.06 -23.27
N LEU A 102 9.23 -25.92 -23.23
CA LEU A 102 9.62 -24.78 -22.40
C LEU A 102 9.48 -25.08 -20.89
N LEU A 103 8.40 -25.75 -20.49
CA LEU A 103 8.18 -26.13 -19.10
C LEU A 103 9.22 -27.14 -18.59
N GLU A 104 9.62 -28.10 -19.43
CA GLU A 104 10.71 -29.03 -19.09
C GLU A 104 12.03 -28.31 -18.86
N LYS A 105 12.38 -27.37 -19.74
CA LYS A 105 13.58 -26.54 -19.59
C LYS A 105 13.53 -25.73 -18.29
N ALA A 106 12.42 -25.03 -18.03
CA ALA A 106 12.25 -24.21 -16.85
C ALA A 106 12.30 -25.02 -15.54
N LYS A 107 11.80 -26.27 -15.55
CA LYS A 107 11.89 -27.18 -14.41
C LYS A 107 13.35 -27.55 -14.11
N ASN A 108 14.13 -27.84 -15.14
CA ASN A 108 15.50 -28.31 -14.99
C ASN A 108 16.48 -27.18 -14.64
N GLU A 109 16.25 -25.96 -15.13
CA GLU A 109 17.09 -24.79 -14.80
C GLU A 109 17.08 -24.43 -13.31
N ASN A 110 16.02 -24.76 -12.57
CA ASN A 110 15.92 -24.47 -11.13
C ASN A 110 16.65 -25.48 -10.24
N VAL A 111 17.27 -26.52 -10.81
CA VAL A 111 17.96 -27.60 -10.07
C VAL A 111 19.48 -27.35 -9.94
N THR A 112 20.01 -26.26 -10.50
CA THR A 112 21.45 -25.92 -10.44
C THR A 112 21.68 -24.59 -9.72
#